data_AF-X1UV61-F1
#
_entry.id   AF-X1UV61-F1
#
_cell.length_a   1.000
_cell.length_b   1.000
_cell.length_c   1.000
_cell.angle_alpha   90.00
_cell.angle_beta   90.00
_cell.angle_gamma   90.00
#
_symmetry.space_group_name_H-M   'P 1'
#
loop_
_entity.id
_entity.type
_entity.pdbx_description
1 polymer ?
#
loop_
_entity_poly.entity_id
_entity_poly.type
_entity_poly.pdbx_seq_one_letter_code
_entity_poly.pdbx_strand_id
1 'polypeptide(L)'
;SVIPNNLIGDACIRELKKQGVDTSFIVRKGDRLGIYFLEAGANQIPSKVIYDRSHSAIAEASSGDIDWDKLFDGVSWFHITGITPAISLSASELSLEAVKKAREKGITVSC
;
A
#
# COMPACT_ATOMS: atom_id res chain seq x y z
N SER A 1 -4.12 2.97 0.39
CA SER A 1 -3.91 1.62 -0.19
C SER A 1 -5.00 1.30 -1.19
N VAL A 2 -4.72 0.42 -2.16
CA VAL A 2 -5.70 -0.12 -3.10
C VAL A 2 -5.85 -1.62 -2.86
N ILE A 3 -7.07 -2.08 -2.60
CA ILE A 3 -7.40 -3.45 -2.20
C ILE A 3 -8.53 -3.97 -3.09
N PRO A 4 -8.48 -5.22 -3.59
CA PRO A 4 -9.54 -5.76 -4.46
C PRO A 4 -10.88 -5.89 -3.73
N ASN A 5 -11.97 -5.84 -4.49
CA ASN A 5 -13.30 -6.02 -3.95
C ASN A 5 -13.71 -7.50 -3.87
N ASN A 6 -13.02 -8.26 -3.00
CA ASN A 6 -13.27 -9.69 -2.79
C ASN A 6 -13.04 -10.08 -1.32
N LEU A 7 -13.32 -11.35 -0.98
CA LEU A 7 -13.25 -11.86 0.39
C LEU A 7 -11.83 -11.78 1.01
N ILE A 8 -10.78 -11.87 0.19
CA ILE A 8 -9.40 -11.73 0.66
C ILE A 8 -9.12 -10.26 1.00
N GLY A 9 -9.56 -9.32 0.16
CA GLY A 9 -9.51 -7.89 0.44
C GLY A 9 -10.29 -7.50 1.70
N ASP A 10 -11.47 -8.08 1.91
CA ASP A 10 -12.28 -7.86 3.11
C ASP A 10 -11.59 -8.36 4.38
N ALA A 11 -10.93 -9.52 4.30
CA ALA A 11 -10.14 -10.03 5.41
C ALA A 11 -8.97 -9.09 5.75
N CYS A 12 -8.29 -8.53 4.74
CA CYS A 12 -7.23 -7.54 4.94
C CYS A 12 -7.75 -6.27 5.64
N ILE A 13 -8.87 -5.71 5.18
CA ILE A 13 -9.48 -4.52 5.82
C ILE A 13 -9.92 -4.83 7.25
N ARG A 14 -10.49 -6.01 7.50
CA ARG A 14 -10.89 -6.41 8.85
C ARG A 14 -9.71 -6.50 9.80
N GLU A 15 -8.57 -7.02 9.35
CA GLU A 15 -7.36 -7.07 10.19
C GLU A 15 -6.82 -5.67 10.48
N LEU A 16 -6.80 -4.76 9.50
CA LEU A 16 -6.42 -3.35 9.74
C LEU A 16 -7.32 -2.69 10.80
N LYS A 17 -8.64 -2.84 10.67
CA LYS A 17 -9.60 -2.30 11.65
C LYS A 17 -9.41 -2.88 13.05
N LYS A 18 -9.10 -4.17 13.15
CA LYS A 18 -8.83 -4.84 14.43
C LYS A 18 -7.62 -4.22 15.15
N GLN A 19 -6.64 -3.72 14.41
CA GLN A 19 -5.47 -3.01 14.95
C GLN A 19 -5.72 -1.51 15.18
N GLY A 20 -6.96 -1.01 15.00
CA GLY A 20 -7.31 0.39 15.19
C GLY A 20 -6.89 1.33 14.05
N VAL A 21 -6.52 0.78 12.88
CA VAL A 21 -6.17 1.58 11.70
C VAL A 21 -7.44 2.06 11.00
N ASP A 22 -7.53 3.36 10.72
CA ASP A 22 -8.62 3.89 9.89
C ASP A 22 -8.46 3.40 8.44
N THR A 23 -9.55 2.84 7.91
CA THR A 23 -9.60 2.27 6.55
C THR A 23 -10.49 3.08 5.61
N SER A 24 -10.97 4.26 6.02
CA SER A 24 -11.88 5.11 5.26
C SER A 24 -11.32 5.54 3.89
N PHE A 25 -10.00 5.65 3.77
CA PHE A 25 -9.28 6.03 2.55
C PHE A 25 -8.77 4.85 1.72
N ILE A 26 -9.18 3.61 2.02
CA ILE A 26 -8.81 2.45 1.19
C ILE A 26 -9.66 2.46 -0.08
N VAL A 27 -8.99 2.51 -1.24
CA VAL A 27 -9.63 2.38 -2.55
C VAL A 27 -9.91 0.91 -2.84
N ARG A 28 -11.14 0.60 -3.27
CA ARG A 28 -11.59 -0.74 -3.60
C ARG A 28 -11.58 -0.94 -5.12
N LYS A 29 -10.52 -1.53 -5.67
CA LYS A 29 -10.26 -1.69 -7.12
C LYS A 29 -9.38 -2.91 -7.39
N GLY A 30 -9.45 -3.45 -8.60
CA GLY A 30 -8.59 -4.54 -9.08
C GLY A 30 -9.03 -5.92 -8.60
N ASP A 31 -8.31 -6.94 -9.08
CA ASP A 31 -8.77 -8.32 -9.00
C ASP A 31 -8.16 -9.13 -7.84
N ARG A 32 -6.89 -8.86 -7.49
CA ARG A 32 -6.16 -9.64 -6.49
C ARG A 32 -5.35 -8.81 -5.49
N LEU A 33 -5.17 -9.40 -4.31
CA LEU A 33 -4.26 -8.89 -3.27
C LEU A 33 -2.91 -9.57 -3.44
N GLY A 34 -1.81 -8.83 -3.28
CA GLY A 34 -0.47 -9.42 -3.34
C GLY A 34 -0.23 -10.35 -2.16
N ILE A 35 0.40 -11.49 -2.42
CA ILE A 35 0.67 -12.52 -1.42
C ILE A 35 2.18 -12.81 -1.40
N TYR A 36 2.67 -13.34 -0.30
CA TYR A 36 3.96 -14.01 -0.26
C TYR A 36 3.85 -15.28 0.58
N PHE A 37 4.67 -16.26 0.26
CA PHE A 37 4.84 -17.47 1.06
C PHE A 37 6.15 -17.36 1.83
N LEU A 38 6.09 -17.69 3.12
CA LEU A 38 7.24 -17.71 4.01
C LEU A 38 7.51 -19.15 4.43
N GLU A 39 8.65 -19.68 3.99
CA GLU A 39 9.22 -20.89 4.58
C GLU A 39 10.03 -20.45 5.80
N ALA A 40 9.53 -20.77 6.99
CA ALA A 40 10.21 -20.44 8.24
C ALA A 40 11.51 -21.25 8.35
N GLY A 41 12.64 -20.56 8.46
CA GLY A 41 13.93 -21.17 8.73
C GLY A 41 14.05 -21.67 10.17
N ALA A 42 15.03 -22.52 10.42
CA ALA A 42 15.40 -22.99 11.75
C ALA A 42 16.89 -23.29 11.83
N ASN A 43 17.53 -22.95 12.97
CA ASN A 43 18.98 -23.09 13.19
C ASN A 43 19.79 -22.40 12.08
N GLN A 44 20.54 -23.17 11.28
CA GLN A 44 21.36 -22.66 10.18
C GLN A 44 20.58 -22.50 8.87
N ILE A 45 19.32 -22.96 8.80
CA ILE A 45 18.48 -22.81 7.61
C ILE A 45 17.83 -21.42 7.66
N PRO A 46 18.11 -20.53 6.68
CA PRO A 46 17.49 -19.21 6.64
C PRO A 46 16.02 -19.31 6.23
N SER A 47 15.22 -18.34 6.65
CA SER A 47 13.86 -18.19 6.11
C SER A 47 13.91 -17.83 4.63
N LYS A 48 12.98 -18.38 3.86
CA LYS A 48 12.85 -18.10 2.42
C LYS A 48 11.49 -17.50 2.12
N VAL A 49 11.50 -16.48 1.27
CA VAL A 49 10.29 -15.78 0.84
C VAL A 49 10.08 -16.00 -0.65
N ILE A 50 8.86 -16.36 -1.02
CA ILE A 50 8.41 -16.46 -2.41
C ILE A 50 7.30 -15.43 -2.59
N TYR A 51 7.54 -14.42 -3.43
CA TYR A 51 6.57 -13.36 -3.68
C TYR A 51 5.62 -13.71 -4.82
N ASP A 52 4.34 -13.51 -4.58
CA ASP A 52 3.27 -13.49 -5.57
C ASP A 52 2.51 -12.14 -5.47
N ARG A 53 3.25 -11.05 -5.66
CA ARG A 53 2.77 -9.68 -5.47
C ARG A 53 2.57 -8.88 -6.76
N SER A 54 3.06 -9.40 -7.88
CA SER A 54 2.83 -8.83 -9.22
C SER A 54 1.33 -8.81 -9.53
N HIS A 55 0.89 -7.84 -10.34
CA HIS A 55 -0.52 -7.69 -10.73
C HIS A 55 -1.50 -7.61 -9.55
N SER A 56 -1.02 -7.17 -8.38
CA SER A 56 -1.90 -6.85 -7.27
C SER A 56 -2.59 -5.51 -7.51
N ALA A 57 -3.75 -5.31 -6.90
CA ALA A 57 -4.53 -4.08 -7.02
C ALA A 57 -3.70 -2.80 -6.81
N ILE A 58 -2.75 -2.82 -5.87
CA ILE A 58 -1.84 -1.69 -5.63
C ILE A 58 -0.72 -1.57 -6.67
N ALA A 59 -0.25 -2.68 -7.24
CA ALA A 59 0.75 -2.67 -8.30
C ALA A 59 0.17 -2.18 -9.64
N GLU A 60 -1.16 -2.24 -9.81
CA GLU A 60 -1.88 -1.77 -11.00
C GLU A 60 -2.66 -0.47 -10.76
N ALA A 61 -2.55 0.08 -9.54
CA ALA A 61 -3.09 1.40 -9.25
C ALA A 61 -2.39 2.46 -10.10
N SER A 62 -3.14 3.46 -10.54
CA SER A 62 -2.68 4.55 -11.41
C SER A 62 -3.03 5.92 -10.82
N SER A 63 -2.37 6.98 -11.31
CA SER A 63 -2.75 8.36 -10.96
C SER A 63 -4.25 8.60 -11.16
N GLY A 64 -4.84 9.36 -10.25
CA GLY A 64 -6.28 9.61 -10.18
C GLY A 64 -7.08 8.57 -9.40
N ASP A 65 -6.51 7.40 -9.07
CA ASP A 65 -7.21 6.42 -8.20
C ASP A 65 -7.33 6.91 -6.75
N ILE A 66 -6.45 7.83 -6.33
CA ILE A 66 -6.39 8.35 -4.96
C ILE A 66 -6.60 9.86 -5.01
N ASP A 67 -7.62 10.34 -4.29
CA ASP A 67 -7.85 11.75 -4.05
C ASP A 67 -6.92 12.23 -2.91
N TRP A 68 -5.72 12.68 -3.28
CA TRP A 68 -4.71 13.15 -2.34
C TRP A 68 -5.14 14.40 -1.59
N ASP A 69 -5.96 15.26 -2.20
CA ASP A 69 -6.39 16.49 -1.56
C ASP A 69 -7.32 16.21 -0.38
N LYS A 70 -8.26 15.27 -0.57
CA LYS A 70 -9.12 14.78 0.49
C LYS A 70 -8.37 13.91 1.50
N LEU A 71 -7.46 13.04 1.05
CA LEU A 71 -6.71 12.14 1.94
C LEU A 71 -5.80 12.91 2.90
N PHE A 72 -5.16 13.97 2.42
CA PHE A 72 -4.24 14.78 3.21
C PHE A 72 -4.90 15.90 4.00
N ASP A 73 -6.23 16.03 3.99
CA ASP A 73 -6.93 16.99 4.83
C ASP A 73 -6.74 16.63 6.32
N GLY A 74 -6.27 17.59 7.11
CA GLY A 74 -5.95 17.39 8.53
C GLY A 74 -4.75 16.48 8.83
N VAL A 75 -3.99 16.02 7.82
CA VAL A 75 -2.82 15.16 8.01
C VAL A 75 -1.57 16.00 8.26
N SER A 76 -0.83 15.68 9.33
CA SER A 76 0.44 16.36 9.67
C SER A 76 1.69 15.57 9.27
N TRP A 77 1.54 14.26 9.02
CA TRP A 77 2.64 13.35 8.74
C TRP A 77 2.27 12.32 7.67
N PHE A 78 3.16 12.13 6.70
CA PHE A 78 3.08 11.10 5.66
C PHE A 78 4.29 10.19 5.74
N HIS A 79 4.06 8.88 5.80
CA HIS A 79 5.10 7.87 5.81
C HIS A 79 5.02 7.00 4.56
N ILE A 80 6.16 6.80 3.92
CA ILE A 80 6.33 5.92 2.76
C ILE A 80 7.64 5.16 2.91
N THR A 81 7.82 4.05 2.21
CA THR A 81 9.10 3.32 2.17
C THR A 81 9.51 3.06 0.73
N GLY A 82 10.76 2.63 0.51
CA GLY A 82 11.25 2.28 -0.82
C GLY A 82 10.57 1.06 -1.48
N ILE A 83 9.76 0.28 -0.75
CA ILE A 83 9.08 -0.89 -1.31
C ILE A 83 7.97 -0.46 -2.27
N THR A 84 7.10 0.47 -1.86
CA THR A 84 5.93 0.89 -2.67
C THR A 84 6.29 1.40 -4.06
N PRO A 85 7.31 2.26 -4.27
CA PRO A 85 7.70 2.66 -5.62
C PRO A 85 8.40 1.55 -6.41
N ALA A 86 8.90 0.49 -5.76
CA ALA A 86 9.65 -0.58 -6.42
C ALA A 86 8.78 -1.70 -7.01
N ILE A 87 7.47 -1.77 -6.71
CA ILE A 87 6.63 -2.90 -7.11
C ILE A 87 6.11 -2.81 -8.54
N SER A 88 6.01 -1.60 -9.10
CA SER A 88 5.62 -1.35 -10.49
C SER A 88 5.91 0.10 -10.89
N LEU A 89 5.91 0.38 -12.20
CA LEU A 89 6.03 1.74 -12.71
C LEU A 89 4.89 2.64 -12.19
N SER A 90 3.64 2.16 -12.25
CA SER A 90 2.49 2.95 -11.83
C SER A 90 2.48 3.22 -10.32
N ALA A 91 2.92 2.27 -9.50
CA ALA A 91 3.10 2.47 -8.07
C ALA A 91 4.23 3.47 -7.75
N SER A 92 5.29 3.51 -8.57
CA SER A 92 6.34 4.52 -8.50
C SER A 92 5.81 5.92 -8.78
N GLU A 93 5.04 6.08 -9.86
CA GLU A 93 4.42 7.34 -10.25
C GLU A 93 3.45 7.85 -9.17
N LEU A 94 2.60 6.97 -8.64
CA LEU A 94 1.70 7.29 -7.51
C LEU A 94 2.46 7.67 -6.25
N SER A 95 3.57 6.98 -5.94
CA SER A 95 4.40 7.29 -4.78
C SER A 95 5.02 8.69 -4.91
N LEU A 96 5.48 9.05 -6.11
CA LEU A 96 6.01 10.37 -6.39
C LEU A 96 4.93 11.46 -6.30
N GLU A 97 3.73 11.19 -6.81
CA GLU A 97 2.57 12.07 -6.69
C GLU A 97 2.22 12.34 -5.21
N ALA A 98 2.16 11.29 -4.39
CA ALA A 98 1.88 11.38 -2.96
C ALA A 98 2.90 12.26 -2.23
N VAL A 99 4.20 12.04 -2.47
CA VAL A 99 5.27 12.82 -1.82
C VAL A 99 5.24 14.28 -2.27
N LYS A 100 4.99 14.56 -3.55
CA LYS A 100 4.84 15.94 -4.05
C LYS A 100 3.67 16.64 -3.37
N LYS A 101 2.50 15.98 -3.31
CA LYS A 101 1.29 16.52 -2.68
C LYS A 101 1.45 16.77 -1.19
N ALA A 102 2.12 15.85 -0.48
CA ALA A 102 2.44 16.03 0.93
C ALA A 102 3.33 17.27 1.14
N ARG A 103 4.37 17.44 0.32
CA ARG A 103 5.26 18.62 0.39
C ARG A 103 4.54 19.92 0.05
N GLU A 104 3.67 19.93 -0.95
CA GLU A 104 2.84 21.09 -1.32
C GLU A 104 1.97 21.56 -0.14
N LYS A 105 1.47 20.62 0.67
CA LYS A 105 0.64 20.89 1.85
C LYS A 105 1.42 21.12 3.15
N GLY A 106 2.76 21.14 3.10
CA GLY A 106 3.61 21.32 4.28
C GLY A 106 3.59 20.13 5.26
N ILE A 107 3.24 18.94 4.79
CA ILE A 107 3.16 17.71 5.58
C ILE A 107 4.57 17.14 5.77
N THR A 108 4.88 16.67 6.97
CA THR A 108 6.17 16.02 7.25
C THR A 108 6.24 14.69 6.53
N VAL A 109 7.29 14.46 5.73
CA VAL A 109 7.50 13.19 5.01
C VAL A 109 8.60 12.39 5.70
N SER A 110 8.31 11.11 5.98
CA SER A 110 9.30 10.13 6.46
C SER A 110 9.41 8.97 5.47
N CYS A 111 10.65 8.51 5.23
CA CYS A 111 11.02 7.52 4.20
C CYS A 111 11.77 6.33 4.81
#